data_AF-A0A4S8LCJ5-F1
#
_entry.id   AF-A0A4S8LCJ5-F1
#
_cell.length_a   1.000
_cell.length_b   1.000
_cell.length_c   1.000
_cell.angle_alpha   90.00
_cell.angle_beta   90.00
_cell.angle_gamma   90.00
#
_symmetry.space_group_name_H-M   'P 1'
#
loop_
_entity.id
_entity.type
_entity.pdbx_description
1 polymer ?
#
loop_
_entity_poly.entity_id
_entity_poly.type
_entity_poly.pdbx_seq_one_letter_code
_entity_poly.pdbx_strand_id
1 'polypeptide(L)'
;ATRILGAWFGNKINADQVWTPVLEKIDKALERWAKGSPTMEGRRLIVQMISGGMTQYLTQVQGMPTNIEKRITKRISNYIWEEKEKNPVNKNVMYMKIQEG
;
A
#
# COMPACT_ATOMS: atom_id res chain seq x y z
N ALA A 1 -7.34 5.25 25.17
CA ALA A 1 -6.48 4.40 24.33
C ALA A 1 -5.03 4.81 24.54
N THR A 2 -4.11 3.86 24.59
CA THR A 2 -2.68 4.08 24.83
C THR A 2 -1.92 3.73 23.55
N ARG A 3 -0.93 4.56 23.18
CA ARG A 3 -0.08 4.32 22.01
C ARG A 3 1.26 3.72 22.44
N ILE A 4 1.61 2.56 21.90
CA ILE A 4 2.84 1.83 22.23
C ILE A 4 3.51 1.45 20.91
N LEU A 5 4.75 1.94 20.69
CA LEU A 5 5.52 1.67 19.47
C LEU A 5 4.72 1.92 18.17
N GLY A 6 3.92 2.98 18.16
CA GLY A 6 3.09 3.34 17.01
C GLY A 6 1.71 2.68 16.95
N ALA A 7 1.51 1.55 17.64
CA ALA A 7 0.24 0.84 17.73
C ALA A 7 -0.68 1.40 18.82
N TRP A 8 -1.99 1.21 18.69
CA TRP A 8 -3.01 1.68 19.64
C TRP A 8 -3.68 0.52 20.39
N PHE A 9 -3.74 0.61 21.71
CA PHE A 9 -4.38 -0.40 22.58
C PHE A 9 -5.42 0.24 23.52
N GLY A 10 -6.55 -0.45 23.76
CA GLY A 10 -7.64 0.00 24.64
C GLY A 10 -9.03 -0.01 24.00
N ASN A 11 -10.05 0.35 24.77
CA ASN A 11 -11.46 0.29 24.34
C ASN A 11 -11.82 1.35 23.29
N LYS A 12 -12.73 0.97 22.37
CA LYS A 12 -13.31 1.83 21.32
C LYS A 12 -12.29 2.45 20.34
N ILE A 13 -11.17 1.77 20.08
CA ILE A 13 -10.25 2.20 19.03
C ILE A 13 -10.89 1.94 17.67
N ASN A 14 -10.96 2.98 16.85
CA ASN A 14 -11.34 2.82 15.45
C ASN A 14 -10.13 2.28 14.68
N ALA A 15 -10.19 1.00 14.30
CA ALA A 15 -9.12 0.32 13.58
C ALA A 15 -8.74 1.04 12.27
N ASP A 16 -9.69 1.66 11.57
CA ASP A 16 -9.42 2.36 10.31
C ASP A 16 -8.62 3.64 10.51
N GLN A 17 -8.90 4.39 11.57
CA GLN A 17 -8.21 5.66 11.86
C GLN A 17 -6.72 5.45 12.15
N VAL A 18 -6.36 4.29 12.69
CA VAL A 18 -4.96 3.92 12.94
C VAL A 18 -4.15 3.88 11.63
N TRP A 19 -4.79 3.51 10.52
CA TRP A 19 -4.14 3.36 9.22
C TRP A 19 -4.06 4.66 8.42
N THR A 20 -4.84 5.70 8.76
CA THR A 20 -4.86 6.97 8.01
C THR A 20 -3.45 7.58 7.85
N PRO A 21 -2.62 7.72 8.90
CA PRO A 21 -1.28 8.28 8.75
C PRO A 21 -0.34 7.42 7.90
N VAL A 22 -0.56 6.10 7.87
CA VAL A 22 0.22 5.17 7.02
C VAL A 22 -0.16 5.35 5.56
N LEU A 23 -1.46 5.45 5.26
CA LEU A 23 -1.95 5.70 3.91
C LEU A 23 -1.44 7.03 3.35
N GLU A 24 -1.47 8.10 4.14
CA GLU A 24 -0.91 9.40 3.73
C GLU A 24 0.61 9.35 3.47
N LYS A 25 1.35 8.56 4.26
CA LYS A 25 2.79 8.36 4.03
C LYS A 25 3.06 7.57 2.76
N ILE A 26 2.26 6.54 2.48
CA ILE A 26 2.34 5.78 1.23
C ILE A 26 2.07 6.72 0.06
N ASP A 27 1.00 7.52 0.11
CA ASP A 27 0.63 8.45 -0.96
C ASP A 27 1.77 9.43 -1.26
N LYS A 28 2.30 10.11 -0.23
CA LYS A 28 3.44 11.04 -0.36
C LYS A 28 4.70 10.38 -0.92
N ALA A 29 4.99 9.14 -0.50
CA ALA A 29 6.15 8.41 -0.98
C ALA A 29 6.00 8.03 -2.45
N LEU A 30 4.84 7.45 -2.84
CA LEU A 30 4.56 7.07 -4.21
C LEU A 30 4.57 8.29 -5.15
N GLU A 31 3.94 9.41 -4.76
CA GLU A 31 3.99 10.68 -5.50
C GLU A 31 5.42 11.17 -5.70
N ARG A 32 6.26 11.11 -4.67
CA ARG A 32 7.66 11.51 -4.76
C ARG A 32 8.44 10.65 -5.76
N TRP A 33 8.25 9.33 -5.71
CA TRP A 33 8.92 8.40 -6.61
C TRP A 33 8.38 8.47 -8.05
N ALA A 34 7.10 8.81 -8.24
CA ALA A 34 6.50 9.00 -9.55
C ALA A 34 7.19 10.11 -10.37
N LYS A 35 7.72 11.14 -9.69
CA LYS A 35 8.47 12.24 -10.35
C LYS A 35 9.73 11.79 -11.09
N GLY A 36 10.26 10.61 -10.76
CA GLY A 36 11.41 10.01 -11.45
C GLY A 36 11.05 9.20 -12.69
N SER A 37 9.78 9.14 -13.08
CA SER A 37 9.27 8.35 -14.22
C SER A 37 9.84 6.91 -14.27
N PRO A 38 9.71 6.13 -13.18
CA PRO A 38 10.30 4.80 -13.10
C PRO A 38 9.70 3.85 -14.15
N THR A 39 10.52 2.91 -14.61
CA THR A 39 10.09 1.78 -15.44
C THR A 39 9.09 0.89 -14.70
N MET A 40 8.42 -0.02 -15.41
CA MET A 40 7.48 -0.97 -14.79
C MET A 40 8.15 -1.80 -13.68
N GLU A 41 9.37 -2.28 -13.91
CA GLU A 41 10.14 -3.00 -12.89
C GLU A 41 10.51 -2.09 -11.72
N GLY A 42 10.90 -0.84 -12.01
CA GLY A 42 11.12 0.17 -10.97
C GLY A 42 9.88 0.37 -10.09
N ARG A 43 8.69 0.48 -10.69
CA ARG A 43 7.43 0.63 -9.94
C ARG A 43 7.12 -0.58 -9.08
N ARG A 44 7.35 -1.80 -9.60
CA ARG A 44 7.18 -3.05 -8.85
C ARG A 44 8.04 -3.04 -7.58
N LEU A 45 9.31 -2.69 -7.71
CA LEU A 45 10.25 -2.61 -6.58
C LEU A 45 9.86 -1.50 -5.58
N ILE A 46 9.45 -0.33 -6.08
CA ILE A 46 9.02 0.79 -5.23
C ILE A 46 7.76 0.44 -4.44
N VAL A 47 6.77 -0.19 -5.08
CA VAL A 47 5.56 -0.68 -4.39
C VAL A 47 5.92 -1.65 -3.27
N GLN A 48 6.82 -2.61 -3.54
CA GLN A 48 7.26 -3.56 -2.53
C GLN A 48 7.91 -2.87 -1.34
N MET A 49 8.84 -1.93 -1.61
CA MET A 49 9.58 -1.19 -0.59
C MET A 49 8.65 -0.30 0.26
N ILE A 50 7.77 0.47 -0.39
CA ILE A 50 6.94 1.48 0.27
C ILE A 50 5.71 0.85 0.88
N SER A 51 4.83 0.26 0.07
CA SER A 51 3.55 -0.27 0.54
C SER A 51 3.75 -1.51 1.41
N GLY A 52 4.66 -2.41 1.04
CA GLY A 52 5.01 -3.57 1.86
C GLY A 52 5.69 -3.17 3.16
N GLY A 53 6.77 -2.39 3.07
CA GLY A 53 7.56 -1.99 4.24
C GLY A 53 6.79 -1.16 5.27
N MET A 54 5.94 -0.22 4.84
CA MET A 54 5.20 0.65 5.76
C MET A 54 4.01 -0.03 6.45
N THR A 55 3.51 -1.14 5.90
CA THR A 55 2.31 -1.82 6.42
C THR A 55 2.65 -3.03 7.28
N GLN A 56 3.74 -3.74 6.98
CA GLN A 56 4.07 -5.03 7.59
C GLN A 56 4.02 -5.04 9.12
N TYR A 57 4.70 -4.11 9.78
CA TYR A 57 4.71 -4.06 11.25
C TYR A 57 3.32 -3.84 11.83
N LEU A 58 2.60 -2.81 11.34
CA LEU A 58 1.29 -2.43 11.87
C LEU A 58 0.25 -3.55 11.64
N THR A 59 0.34 -4.25 10.51
CA THR A 59 -0.46 -5.45 10.24
C THR A 59 -0.22 -6.54 11.27
N GLN A 60 1.03 -6.78 11.67
CA GLN A 60 1.34 -7.81 12.67
C GLN A 60 0.79 -7.46 14.06
N VAL A 61 0.86 -6.18 14.47
CA VAL A 61 0.52 -5.79 15.85
C VAL A 61 -0.94 -5.40 16.05
N GLN A 62 -1.67 -5.01 15.00
CA GLN A 62 -3.06 -4.56 15.10
C GLN A 62 -3.99 -5.13 14.03
N GLY A 63 -3.48 -5.97 13.13
CA GLY A 63 -4.24 -6.47 11.99
C GLY A 63 -4.48 -5.39 10.92
N MET A 64 -4.84 -5.83 9.72
CA MET A 64 -5.24 -4.95 8.62
C MET A 64 -6.72 -5.18 8.31
N PRO A 65 -7.60 -4.20 8.54
CA PRO A 65 -8.98 -4.26 8.09
C PRO A 65 -9.08 -4.37 6.55
N THR A 66 -10.05 -5.13 6.05
CA THR A 66 -10.21 -5.39 4.61
C THR A 66 -10.44 -4.12 3.77
N ASN A 67 -11.09 -3.11 4.33
CA ASN A 67 -11.24 -1.81 3.66
C ASN A 67 -9.89 -1.08 3.49
N ILE A 68 -8.98 -1.19 4.46
CA ILE A 68 -7.62 -0.66 4.37
C ILE A 68 -6.82 -1.41 3.33
N GLU A 69 -6.89 -2.74 3.31
CA GLU A 69 -6.26 -3.57 2.28
C GLU A 69 -6.72 -3.16 0.86
N LYS A 70 -8.03 -2.98 0.67
CA LYS A 70 -8.60 -2.49 -0.59
C LYS A 70 -8.06 -1.11 -0.97
N ARG A 71 -7.95 -0.19 0.00
CA ARG A 71 -7.42 1.17 -0.20
C ARG A 71 -5.94 1.16 -0.58
N ILE A 72 -5.13 0.30 0.01
CA ILE A 72 -3.71 0.12 -0.34
C ILE A 72 -3.59 -0.51 -1.72
N THR A 73 -4.36 -1.56 -2.00
CA THR A 73 -4.35 -2.25 -3.30
C THR A 73 -4.72 -1.30 -4.44
N LYS A 74 -5.70 -0.42 -4.22
CA LYS A 74 -6.07 0.63 -5.19
C LYS A 74 -4.90 1.58 -5.47
N ARG A 75 -4.18 2.05 -4.43
CA ARG A 75 -3.00 2.90 -4.58
C ARG A 75 -1.90 2.21 -5.38
N ILE A 76 -1.64 0.94 -5.08
CA ILE A 76 -0.66 0.12 -5.80
C ILE A 76 -1.01 0.02 -7.29
N SER A 77 -2.27 -0.31 -7.60
CA SER A 77 -2.75 -0.39 -8.98
C SER A 77 -2.59 0.95 -9.70
N ASN A 78 -3.05 2.04 -9.08
CA ASN A 78 -2.96 3.37 -9.67
C ASN A 78 -1.51 3.78 -9.95
N TYR A 79 -0.61 3.53 -9.00
CA TYR A 79 0.81 3.88 -9.14
C TYR A 79 1.48 3.06 -10.25
N ILE A 80 1.25 1.75 -10.29
CA ILE A 80 1.84 0.89 -11.33
C ILE A 80 1.39 1.32 -12.72
N TRP A 81 0.11 1.68 -12.88
CA TRP A 81 -0.46 2.10 -14.15
C TRP A 81 -0.43 3.60 -14.40
N GLU A 82 0.29 4.38 -13.59
CA GLU A 82 0.47 5.83 -13.84
C GLU A 82 -0.86 6.60 -13.86
N GLU A 83 -1.83 6.17 -13.05
CA GLU A 83 -3.19 6.73 -12.99
C GLU A 83 -3.97 6.68 -14.32
N LYS A 84 -3.59 5.80 -15.25
CA LYS A 84 -4.36 5.55 -16.48
C LYS A 84 -5.79 5.11 -16.14
N GLU A 85 -6.77 5.60 -16.88
CA GLU A 85 -8.20 5.26 -16.68
C GLU A 85 -8.49 3.76 -16.77
N LYS A 86 -7.69 3.03 -17.56
CA LYS A 86 -7.84 1.59 -17.75
C LYS A 86 -6.53 0.87 -17.48
N ASN A 87 -6.60 -0.10 -16.58
CA ASN A 87 -5.52 -1.06 -16.38
C ASN A 87 -5.40 -1.94 -17.63
N PRO A 88 -4.25 -1.98 -18.32
CA PRO A 88 -4.07 -2.77 -19.54
C PRO A 88 -4.08 -4.28 -19.25
N VAL A 89 -3.86 -4.68 -18.00
CA VAL A 89 -3.76 -6.07 -17.58
C VAL A 89 -4.67 -6.33 -16.37
N ASN A 90 -5.28 -7.52 -16.33
CA ASN A 90 -6.10 -7.95 -15.20
C ASN A 90 -5.24 -8.10 -13.93
N LYS A 91 -5.81 -7.75 -12.78
CA LYS A 91 -5.22 -7.87 -11.45
C LYS A 91 -4.68 -9.28 -11.16
N ASN A 92 -5.32 -10.33 -11.66
CA ASN A 92 -4.81 -11.70 -11.45
C ASN A 92 -3.45 -11.94 -12.10
N VAL A 93 -3.24 -11.41 -13.31
CA VAL A 93 -1.98 -11.53 -14.04
C VAL A 93 -0.88 -10.71 -13.36
N MET A 94 -1.23 -9.58 -12.74
CA MET A 94 -0.31 -8.75 -11.95
C MET A 94 0.28 -9.49 -10.73
N TYR A 95 -0.40 -10.52 -10.22
CA TYR A 95 0.05 -11.33 -9.09
C TYR A 95 0.82 -12.58 -9.49
N MET A 96 0.89 -12.90 -10.79
CA MET A 96 1.61 -14.06 -11.28
C MET A 96 3.11 -13.87 -11.09
N LYS A 97 3.83 -15.00 -11.02
CA LYS A 97 5.30 -14.96 -11.08
C LYS A 97 5.72 -14.45 -12.45
N ILE A 98 6.88 -13.80 -12.52
CA ILE A 98 7.46 -13.26 -13.75
C ILE A 98 7.62 -14.33 -14.85
N GLN A 99 7.74 -15.61 -14.48
CA GLN A 99 7.89 -16.72 -15.42
C GLN A 99 6.56 -17.22 -16.01
N GLU A 100 5.41 -16.85 -15.43
CA GLU A 100 4.10 -17.44 -15.70
C GLU A 100 3.11 -16.48 -16.40
N GLY A 101 3.50 -15.24 -16.67
CA GLY A 101 2.66 -14.20 -17.31
C GLY A 101 3.45 -13.36 -18.29
#